data_AF-A0A120IHJ9-F1
#
_entry.id   AF-A0A120IHJ9-F1
#
_cell.length_a   1.000
_cell.length_b   1.000
_cell.length_c   1.000
_cell.angle_alpha   90.00
_cell.angle_beta   90.00
_cell.angle_gamma   90.00
#
_symmetry.space_group_name_H-M   'P 1'
#
loop_
_entity.id
_entity.type
_entity.pdbx_description
1 polymer ?
#
loop_
_entity_poly.entity_id
_entity_poly.type
_entity_poly.pdbx_seq_one_letter_code
_entity_poly.pdbx_strand_id
1 'polypeptide(L)' 'MAKQTAFKAAHSFDPLTGEHLGATLAQRSPLEDGVYLLPANATFIEPQAPIGDKWPCWTGSAWELRVVPE' A
#
# COMPACT_ATOMS: atom_id res chain seq x y z
N MET A 1 13.87 7.15 24.85
CA MET A 1 14.19 6.80 23.44
C MET A 1 13.09 5.89 22.92
N ALA A 2 12.22 6.35 22.03
CA ALA A 2 11.22 5.49 21.41
C ALA A 2 11.95 4.50 20.48
N LYS A 3 11.77 3.19 20.69
CA LYS A 3 12.30 2.18 19.78
C LYS A 3 11.58 2.35 18.44
N GLN A 4 12.29 2.81 17.41
CA GLN A 4 11.74 2.97 16.07
C GLN A 4 11.62 1.59 15.40
N THR A 5 10.47 1.28 14.79
CA THR A 5 10.13 -0.07 14.30
C THR A 5 10.91 -0.43 13.04
N ALA A 6 11.35 -1.70 12.93
CA ALA A 6 12.09 -2.22 11.77
C ALA A 6 11.27 -2.24 10.47
N PHE A 7 9.94 -2.19 10.58
CA PHE A 7 9.00 -2.25 9.47
C PHE A 7 7.97 -1.13 9.55
N LYS A 8 7.48 -0.71 8.38
CA LYS A 8 6.34 0.20 8.21
C LYS A 8 5.30 -0.48 7.33
N ALA A 9 4.03 -0.41 7.71
CA ALA A 9 2.94 -0.95 6.90
C ALA A 9 2.84 -0.21 5.56
N ALA A 10 2.61 -0.95 4.49
CA ALA A 10 2.31 -0.48 3.15
C ALA A 10 1.20 -1.35 2.56
N HIS A 11 0.67 -0.94 1.42
CA HIS A 11 -0.43 -1.63 0.76
C HIS A 11 -0.06 -1.85 -0.71
N SER A 12 0.01 -3.11 -1.13
CA SER A 12 0.35 -3.48 -2.50
C SER A 12 -0.87 -3.43 -3.41
N PHE A 13 -0.66 -3.11 -4.67
CA PHE A 13 -1.69 -3.10 -5.70
C PHE A 13 -1.22 -3.83 -6.96
N ASP A 14 -2.17 -4.32 -7.75
CA ASP A 14 -1.90 -4.85 -9.09
C ASP A 14 -1.44 -3.70 -10.02
N PRO A 15 -0.30 -3.80 -10.71
CA PRO A 15 0.21 -2.69 -11.53
C PRO A 15 -0.60 -2.41 -12.80
N LEU A 16 -1.46 -3.33 -13.24
CA LEU A 16 -2.28 -3.19 -14.44
C LEU A 16 -3.67 -2.66 -14.09
N THR A 17 -4.32 -3.23 -13.07
CA THR A 17 -5.70 -2.86 -12.68
C THR A 17 -5.75 -1.83 -11.54
N GLY A 18 -4.67 -1.71 -10.77
CA GLY A 18 -4.59 -0.89 -9.56
C GLY A 18 -5.23 -1.55 -8.34
N GLU A 19 -5.85 -2.73 -8.46
CA GLU A 19 -6.58 -3.36 -7.36
C GLU A 19 -5.72 -3.58 -6.12
N HIS A 20 -6.26 -3.27 -4.95
CA HIS A 20 -5.59 -3.55 -3.69
C HIS A 20 -5.42 -5.05 -3.47
N LEU A 21 -4.19 -5.51 -3.29
CA LEU A 21 -3.84 -6.92 -3.10
C LEU A 21 -3.66 -7.31 -1.63
N GLY A 22 -3.57 -6.34 -0.72
CA GLY A 22 -3.36 -6.58 0.70
C GLY A 22 -2.32 -5.67 1.35
N ALA A 23 -2.15 -5.84 2.65
CA ALA A 23 -1.09 -5.17 3.41
C ALA A 23 0.25 -5.89 3.20
N THR A 24 1.33 -5.12 3.19
CA THR A 24 2.71 -5.58 3.11
C THR A 24 3.59 -4.74 4.04
N LEU A 25 4.87 -5.10 4.15
CA LEU A 25 5.81 -4.45 5.05
C LEU A 25 6.96 -3.82 4.26
N ALA A 26 7.16 -2.51 4.43
CA ALA A 26 8.35 -1.82 4.00
C ALA A 26 9.43 -1.94 5.08
N GLN A 27 10.62 -2.38 4.69
CA GLN A 27 11.76 -2.51 5.61
C GLN A 27 12.44 -1.15 5.78
N ARG A 28 12.97 -0.87 6.97
CA ARG A 28 13.83 0.30 7.17
C ARG A 28 15.09 0.19 6.32
N SER A 29 15.53 1.30 5.73
CA SER A 29 16.83 1.39 5.07
C SER A 29 17.94 1.16 6.10
N PRO A 30 18.91 0.27 5.82
CA PRO A 30 20.10 0.13 6.65
C PRO A 30 21.10 1.27 6.43
N LEU A 31 20.94 2.05 5.36
CA LEU A 31 21.88 3.12 4.97
C LEU A 31 21.38 4.52 5.35
N GLU A 32 20.07 4.69 5.51
CA GLU A 32 19.44 5.99 5.69
C GLU A 32 18.49 5.98 6.89
N ASP A 33 18.71 6.91 7.81
CA ASP A 33 17.90 6.99 9.02
C ASP A 33 16.49 7.52 8.74
N GLY A 34 15.49 6.78 9.22
CA GLY A 34 14.08 7.13 9.07
C GLY A 34 13.47 6.81 7.69
N VAL A 35 14.28 6.31 6.74
CA VAL A 35 13.80 5.89 5.41
C VAL A 35 13.29 4.45 5.46
N TYR A 36 12.16 4.21 4.81
CA TYR A 36 11.58 2.87 4.63
C TYR A 36 11.51 2.54 3.14
N LEU A 37 12.04 1.39 2.77
CA LEU A 37 12.11 0.88 1.41
C LEU A 37 10.73 0.34 1.02
N LEU A 38 9.98 1.15 0.26
CA LEU A 38 8.66 0.79 -0.23
C LEU A 38 8.78 -0.33 -1.28
N PRO A 39 8.07 -1.46 -1.12
CA PRO A 39 8.04 -2.50 -2.15
C PRO A 39 7.51 -1.98 -3.49
N ALA A 40 7.84 -2.68 -4.57
CA ALA A 40 7.28 -2.38 -5.88
C ALA A 40 5.75 -2.47 -5.85
N ASN A 41 5.08 -1.57 -6.58
CA ASN A 41 3.62 -1.50 -6.69
C ASN A 41 2.94 -1.46 -5.32
N ALA A 42 3.46 -0.64 -4.41
CA ALA A 42 2.87 -0.42 -3.11
C ALA A 42 2.81 1.07 -2.78
N THR A 43 1.96 1.43 -1.82
CA THR A 43 1.85 2.78 -1.28
C THR A 43 1.79 2.72 0.25
N PHE A 44 2.24 3.78 0.90
CA PHE A 44 2.05 3.97 2.35
C PHE A 44 0.66 4.51 2.70
N ILE A 45 -0.16 4.82 1.69
CA ILE A 45 -1.52 5.30 1.89
C ILE A 45 -2.42 4.09 2.12
N GLU A 46 -3.16 4.10 3.22
CA GLU A 46 -4.12 3.05 3.55
C GLU A 46 -5.33 3.09 2.59
N PRO A 47 -5.77 1.95 2.05
CA PRO A 47 -6.95 1.88 1.21
C PRO A 47 -8.21 2.12 2.03
N GLN A 48 -9.21 2.73 1.39
CA GLN A 48 -10.56 2.71 1.90
C GLN A 48 -11.11 1.27 1.90
N ALA A 49 -11.94 0.96 2.90
CA ALA A 49 -12.59 -0.34 2.96
C ALA A 49 -13.46 -0.59 1.71
N PRO A 50 -13.52 -1.84 1.19
CA PRO A 50 -14.45 -2.22 0.15
C PRO A 50 -15.91 -1.90 0.54
N ILE A 51 -16.74 -1.52 -0.44
CA ILE A 51 -18.17 -1.23 -0.23
C ILE A 51 -18.98 -1.94 -1.32
N GLY A 52 -19.76 -2.94 -0.93
CA GLY A 52 -20.56 -3.73 -1.87
C GLY A 52 -19.68 -4.46 -2.88
N ASP A 53 -19.93 -4.20 -4.17
CA ASP A 53 -19.19 -4.72 -5.33
C ASP A 53 -17.96 -3.87 -5.70
N LYS A 54 -17.66 -2.84 -4.92
CA LYS A 54 -16.54 -1.94 -5.19
C LYS A 54 -15.32 -2.30 -4.37
N TRP A 55 -14.19 -2.41 -5.07
CA TRP A 55 -12.88 -2.66 -4.51
C TRP A 55 -11.99 -1.41 -4.61
N PRO A 56 -11.10 -1.16 -3.65
CA PRO A 56 -10.14 -0.07 -3.74
C PRO A 56 -9.11 -0.34 -4.84
N CYS A 57 -8.99 0.58 -5.79
CA CYS A 57 -8.00 0.58 -6.87
C CYS A 57 -7.12 1.83 -6.78
N TRP A 58 -5.81 1.65 -6.85
CA TRP A 58 -4.82 2.71 -6.84
C TRP A 58 -4.76 3.43 -8.19
N THR A 59 -4.77 4.76 -8.16
CA THR A 59 -4.75 5.62 -9.36
C THR A 59 -3.39 6.22 -9.68
N GLY A 60 -2.36 5.87 -8.92
CA GLY A 60 -1.06 6.53 -8.95
C GLY A 60 -0.90 7.57 -7.84
N SER A 61 -2.00 8.13 -7.32
CA SER A 61 -1.97 9.13 -6.24
C SER A 61 -2.95 8.87 -5.10
N ALA A 62 -4.05 8.15 -5.33
CA ALA A 62 -5.07 7.87 -4.33
C ALA A 62 -5.75 6.52 -4.58
N TRP A 63 -6.48 6.04 -3.58
CA TRP A 63 -7.39 4.91 -3.73
C TRP A 63 -8.76 5.40 -4.21
N GLU A 64 -9.35 4.69 -5.17
CA GLU A 64 -10.72 4.91 -5.64
C GLU A 64 -11.49 3.59 -5.61
N LEU A 65 -12.74 3.63 -5.18
CA LEU A 65 -13.62 2.46 -5.23
C LEU A 65 -14.16 2.26 -6.65
N ARG A 66 -13.80 1.12 -7.25
CA ARG A 66 -14.24 0.74 -8.59
C ARG A 66 -14.89 -0.64 -8.55
N VAL A 67 -15.84 -0.86 -9.46
CA VAL A 67 -16.39 -2.20 -9.68
C VAL A 67 -15.30 -3.02 -10.33
N VAL A 68 -14.89 -4.11 -9.68
CA VAL A 68 -13.95 -5.07 -10.24
C VAL A 68 -14.77 -6.13 -10.97
N PRO A 69 -14.53 -6.39 -12.26
CA PRO A 69 -15.19 -7.49 -12.96
C PRO A 69 -14.79 -8.83 -12.33
N GLU A 70 -15.75 -9.74 -12.13
CA GLU A 70 -15.48 -11.14 -11.71
C GLU A 70 -14.59 -11.90 -12.70
#